data_AF-A0A8J6RQY1-F1
#
_entry.id   AF-A0A8J6RQY1-F1
#
_cell.length_a   1.000
_cell.length_b   1.000
_cell.length_c   1.000
_cell.angle_alpha   90.00
_cell.angle_beta   90.00
_cell.angle_gamma   90.00
#
_symmetry.space_group_name_H-M   'P 1'
#
loop_
_entity.id
_entity.type
_entity.pdbx_description
1 polymer ?
#
loop_
_entity_poly.entity_id
_entity_poly.type
_entity_poly.pdbx_seq_one_letter_code
_entity_poly.pdbx_strand_id
1 'polypeptide(L)'
;MNNPIFSDIQNHWAEDCIKQLSQRNLISGYPDGSFRPNAPVTRAEFAALLRKAFPNAAPIRNAITFVDVPSNHWANQAIQAVYRAGFLSGYPDRTFKPNQQIPRVQTFVAMVSGLKYSPTKTPSETIKKYFDDGLEIPSYAINAIASATERYLVVNYPNVRRFNPNQNATRGEVAALICRALKISGVPLQYIPGMEFIVIGAQFEEADAFAEGMARVKIGEKWGYIDKTGKLVIAPQFDEADAFSDGVALVRQYKVKRE
;
A
#
# COMPACT_ATOMS: atom_id res chain seq x y z
N MET A 1 -14.63 23.85 -5.33
CA MET A 1 -13.82 24.01 -4.09
C MET A 1 -13.78 22.66 -3.40
N ASN A 2 -12.62 21.98 -3.43
CA ASN A 2 -12.42 20.66 -2.81
C ASN A 2 -12.36 20.83 -1.30
N ASN A 3 -13.45 20.51 -0.60
CA ASN A 3 -13.41 20.39 0.86
C ASN A 3 -12.46 19.23 1.22
N PRO A 4 -11.53 19.38 2.18
CA PRO A 4 -10.78 18.23 2.66
C PRO A 4 -11.79 17.29 3.32
N ILE A 5 -12.01 16.13 2.70
CA ILE A 5 -13.01 15.16 3.15
C ILE A 5 -12.78 14.75 4.61
N PHE A 6 -11.51 14.71 5.04
CA PHE A 6 -11.11 14.52 6.43
C PHE A 6 -10.01 15.50 6.81
N SER A 7 -10.04 16.01 8.04
CA SER A 7 -9.14 17.06 8.53
C SER A 7 -7.72 16.59 8.87
N ASP A 8 -7.53 15.28 9.07
CA ASP A 8 -6.32 14.69 9.70
C ASP A 8 -5.55 13.73 8.77
N ILE A 9 -5.79 13.80 7.47
CA ILE A 9 -5.12 12.94 6.48
C ILE A 9 -4.01 13.65 5.69
N GLN A 10 -3.85 14.96 5.87
CA GLN A 10 -2.86 15.73 5.11
C GLN A 10 -1.44 15.24 5.41
N ASN A 11 -0.64 15.04 4.36
CA ASN A 11 0.72 14.50 4.41
C ASN A 11 0.82 13.04 4.87
N HIS A 12 -0.31 12.35 5.08
CA HIS A 12 -0.31 10.93 5.37
C HIS A 12 -0.02 10.15 4.08
N TRP A 13 0.82 9.11 4.14
CA TRP A 13 1.23 8.34 2.96
C TRP A 13 0.07 7.68 2.18
N ALA A 14 -1.06 7.46 2.85
CA ALA A 14 -2.29 6.90 2.28
C ALA A 14 -3.37 7.95 1.92
N GLU A 15 -3.05 9.25 1.99
CA GLU A 15 -4.00 10.36 1.82
C GLU A 15 -4.86 10.22 0.55
N ASP A 16 -4.22 10.00 -0.58
CA ASP A 16 -4.92 9.91 -1.87
C ASP A 16 -5.84 8.70 -1.94
N CYS A 17 -5.38 7.53 -1.48
CA CYS A 17 -6.23 6.34 -1.39
C CYS A 17 -7.45 6.58 -0.49
N ILE A 18 -7.26 7.22 0.67
CA ILE A 18 -8.36 7.54 1.60
C ILE A 18 -9.38 8.47 0.91
N LYS A 19 -8.93 9.51 0.22
CA LYS A 19 -9.80 10.40 -0.57
C LYS A 19 -10.59 9.62 -1.62
N GLN A 20 -9.93 8.74 -2.37
CA GLN A 20 -10.57 7.94 -3.43
C GLN A 20 -11.64 6.98 -2.87
N LEU A 21 -11.38 6.33 -1.74
CA LEU A 21 -12.36 5.45 -1.10
C LEU A 21 -13.56 6.23 -0.55
N SER A 22 -13.32 7.40 0.04
CA SER A 22 -14.39 8.20 0.61
C SER A 22 -15.32 8.78 -0.46
N GLN A 23 -14.77 9.23 -1.60
CA GLN A 23 -15.57 9.68 -2.75
C GLN A 23 -16.49 8.58 -3.31
N ARG A 24 -16.15 7.31 -3.07
CA ARG A 24 -16.93 6.13 -3.48
C ARG A 24 -17.83 5.59 -2.35
N ASN A 25 -17.93 6.29 -1.22
CA ASN A 25 -18.69 5.87 -0.04
C ASN A 25 -18.25 4.51 0.55
N LEU A 26 -17.02 4.08 0.28
CA LEU A 26 -16.48 2.80 0.76
C LEU A 26 -15.95 2.87 2.20
N ILE A 27 -15.55 4.07 2.62
CA ILE A 27 -15.10 4.37 3.99
C ILE A 27 -15.88 5.55 4.55
N SER A 28 -15.79 5.74 5.86
CA SER A 28 -16.42 6.88 6.56
C SER A 28 -15.50 7.32 7.69
N GLY A 29 -15.50 8.63 7.95
CA GLY A 29 -14.82 9.22 9.10
C GLY A 29 -15.69 9.23 10.36
N TYR A 30 -15.23 9.95 11.36
CA TYR A 30 -15.94 10.20 12.60
C TYR A 30 -16.77 11.49 12.51
N PRO A 31 -17.75 11.69 13.41
CA PRO A 31 -18.58 12.90 13.43
C PRO A 31 -17.80 14.21 13.57
N ASP A 32 -16.58 14.16 14.10
CA ASP A 32 -15.66 15.30 14.23
C ASP A 32 -14.93 15.67 12.93
N GLY A 33 -15.23 14.97 11.82
CA GLY A 33 -14.60 15.19 10.52
C GLY A 33 -13.21 14.54 10.37
N SER A 34 -12.77 13.74 11.34
CA SER A 34 -11.50 12.99 11.26
C SER A 34 -11.66 11.63 10.59
N PHE A 35 -10.60 11.12 9.97
CA PHE A 35 -10.49 9.72 9.55
C PHE A 35 -9.67 8.87 10.51
N ARG A 36 -8.71 9.44 11.22
CA ARG A 36 -7.76 8.81 12.15
C ARG A 36 -6.94 7.69 11.49
N PRO A 37 -6.16 7.99 10.43
CA PRO A 37 -5.49 6.97 9.63
C PRO A 37 -4.52 6.09 10.42
N ASN A 38 -3.93 6.60 11.50
CA ASN A 38 -3.01 5.84 12.36
C ASN A 38 -3.69 5.06 13.49
N ALA A 39 -5.01 5.23 13.68
CA ALA A 39 -5.73 4.51 14.72
C ALA A 39 -5.90 3.03 14.33
N PRO A 40 -5.83 2.10 15.31
CA PRO A 40 -6.06 0.68 15.07
C PRO A 40 -7.52 0.41 14.68
N VAL A 41 -7.74 -0.65 13.92
CA VAL A 41 -9.06 -1.09 13.45
C VAL A 41 -9.53 -2.30 14.26
N THR A 42 -10.79 -2.29 14.70
CA THR A 42 -11.42 -3.47 15.32
C THR A 42 -11.87 -4.49 14.27
N ARG A 43 -12.02 -5.75 14.67
CA ARG A 43 -12.53 -6.82 13.79
C ARG A 43 -13.92 -6.50 13.22
N ALA A 44 -14.79 -5.85 13.99
CA ALA A 44 -16.11 -5.41 13.53
C ALA A 44 -16.04 -4.27 12.50
N GLU A 45 -15.18 -3.28 12.72
CA GLU A 45 -14.94 -2.20 11.73
C GLU A 45 -14.36 -2.76 10.44
N PHE A 46 -13.39 -3.67 10.52
CA PHE A 46 -12.84 -4.33 9.35
C PHE A 46 -13.90 -5.14 8.58
N ALA A 47 -14.77 -5.86 9.28
CA ALA A 47 -15.91 -6.55 8.66
C ALA A 47 -16.86 -5.59 7.93
N ALA A 48 -17.17 -4.43 8.52
CA ALA A 48 -18.00 -3.41 7.89
C ALA A 48 -17.36 -2.86 6.62
N LEU A 49 -16.04 -2.62 6.64
CA LEU A 49 -15.27 -2.18 5.48
C LEU A 49 -15.25 -3.22 4.36
N LEU A 50 -15.01 -4.49 4.69
CA LEU A 50 -15.04 -5.59 3.72
C LEU A 50 -16.42 -5.77 3.08
N ARG A 51 -17.51 -5.70 3.87
CA ARG A 51 -18.87 -5.77 3.31
C ARG A 51 -19.12 -4.63 2.31
N LYS A 52 -18.69 -3.41 2.63
CA LYS A 52 -18.84 -2.25 1.73
C LYS A 52 -17.98 -2.41 0.47
N ALA A 53 -16.75 -2.91 0.60
CA ALA A 53 -15.83 -3.11 -0.52
C ALA A 53 -16.27 -4.24 -1.46
N PHE A 54 -16.87 -5.30 -0.92
CA PHE A 54 -17.28 -6.49 -1.67
C PHE A 54 -18.76 -6.84 -1.41
N PRO A 55 -19.70 -5.97 -1.80
CA PRO A 55 -21.12 -6.14 -1.48
C PRO A 55 -21.74 -7.37 -2.14
N ASN A 56 -21.14 -7.82 -3.25
CA ASN A 56 -21.62 -8.93 -4.07
C ASN A 56 -20.86 -10.24 -3.81
N ALA A 57 -20.06 -10.33 -2.74
CA ALA A 57 -19.32 -11.55 -2.43
C ALA A 57 -20.29 -12.70 -2.10
N ALA A 58 -20.21 -13.78 -2.89
CA ALA A 58 -21.12 -14.90 -2.77
C ALA A 58 -20.89 -15.68 -1.45
N PRO A 59 -21.95 -16.09 -0.74
CA PRO A 59 -21.81 -16.89 0.46
C PRO A 59 -21.30 -18.31 0.12
N ILE A 60 -20.29 -18.76 0.86
CA ILE A 60 -19.70 -20.10 0.77
C ILE A 60 -20.00 -20.97 2.00
N ARG A 61 -20.60 -20.39 3.04
CA ARG A 61 -21.03 -21.10 4.26
C ARG A 61 -22.35 -20.56 4.79
N ASN A 62 -23.01 -21.39 5.59
CA ASN A 62 -24.26 -21.04 6.28
C ASN A 62 -24.00 -19.97 7.35
N ALA A 63 -25.02 -19.18 7.69
CA ALA A 63 -24.94 -18.25 8.80
C ALA A 63 -24.81 -19.01 10.13
N ILE A 64 -24.19 -18.37 11.12
CA ILE A 64 -24.14 -18.86 12.50
C ILE A 64 -24.44 -17.72 13.47
N THR A 65 -24.86 -18.04 14.69
CA THR A 65 -24.96 -17.04 15.77
C THR A 65 -23.63 -16.98 16.52
N PHE A 66 -22.98 -15.81 16.52
CA PHE A 66 -21.83 -15.57 17.39
C PHE A 66 -22.32 -15.18 18.78
N VAL A 67 -21.73 -15.77 19.81
CA VAL A 67 -22.17 -15.60 21.21
C VAL A 67 -21.98 -14.15 21.69
N ASP A 68 -20.97 -13.47 21.17
CA ASP A 68 -20.58 -12.10 21.53
C ASP A 68 -21.00 -11.05 20.50
N VAL A 69 -21.89 -11.40 19.56
CA VAL A 69 -22.46 -10.46 18.59
C VAL A 69 -23.99 -10.53 18.65
N PRO A 70 -24.62 -9.74 19.54
CA PRO A 70 -26.07 -9.62 19.60
C PRO A 70 -26.70 -9.27 18.25
N SER A 71 -27.97 -9.64 18.04
CA SER A 71 -28.71 -9.37 16.79
C SER A 71 -28.84 -7.87 16.49
N ASN A 72 -28.90 -7.03 17.54
CA ASN A 72 -28.95 -5.57 17.45
C ASN A 72 -27.57 -4.89 17.39
N HIS A 73 -26.47 -5.66 17.41
CA HIS A 73 -25.12 -5.08 17.28
C HIS A 73 -24.98 -4.41 15.91
N TRP A 74 -24.45 -3.18 15.86
CA TRP A 74 -24.37 -2.36 14.63
C TRP A 74 -23.67 -3.08 13.46
N ALA A 75 -22.64 -3.89 13.77
CA ALA A 75 -21.89 -4.66 12.80
C ALA A 75 -22.47 -6.07 12.51
N ASN A 76 -23.58 -6.49 13.13
CA ASN A 76 -24.09 -7.85 13.03
C ASN A 76 -24.24 -8.31 11.56
N GLN A 77 -24.94 -7.51 10.75
CA GLN A 77 -25.13 -7.79 9.32
C GLN A 77 -23.80 -7.85 8.55
N ALA A 78 -22.87 -6.94 8.86
CA ALA A 78 -21.55 -6.92 8.23
C ALA A 78 -20.76 -8.18 8.55
N ILE A 79 -20.69 -8.54 9.83
CA ILE A 79 -20.03 -9.72 10.34
C ILE A 79 -20.61 -10.98 9.69
N GLN A 80 -21.94 -11.11 9.62
CA GLN A 80 -22.59 -12.24 8.94
C GLN A 80 -22.25 -12.31 7.46
N ALA A 81 -22.28 -11.18 6.75
CA ALA A 81 -21.98 -11.14 5.32
C ALA A 81 -20.54 -11.60 5.03
N VAL A 82 -19.55 -11.02 5.70
CA VAL A 82 -18.13 -11.34 5.47
C VAL A 82 -17.75 -12.70 6.04
N TYR A 83 -18.43 -13.15 7.09
CA TYR A 83 -18.36 -14.53 7.53
C TYR A 83 -18.83 -15.42 6.40
N ARG A 84 -20.09 -15.33 5.96
CA ARG A 84 -20.62 -16.23 4.93
C ARG A 84 -19.81 -16.19 3.63
N ALA A 85 -19.27 -15.05 3.24
CA ALA A 85 -18.42 -14.88 2.07
C ALA A 85 -16.98 -15.43 2.22
N GLY A 86 -16.58 -15.89 3.42
CA GLY A 86 -15.27 -16.52 3.65
C GLY A 86 -14.13 -15.55 3.93
N PHE A 87 -14.40 -14.25 4.10
CA PHE A 87 -13.37 -13.27 4.44
C PHE A 87 -12.91 -13.40 5.89
N LEU A 88 -13.83 -13.47 6.86
CA LEU A 88 -13.46 -13.53 8.28
C LEU A 88 -14.12 -14.71 8.98
N SER A 89 -13.39 -15.41 9.82
CA SER A 89 -13.94 -16.47 10.69
C SER A 89 -14.02 -16.00 12.14
N GLY A 90 -14.91 -16.63 12.91
CA GLY A 90 -14.86 -16.57 14.37
C GLY A 90 -13.92 -17.62 14.94
N TYR A 91 -13.97 -17.78 16.25
CA TYR A 91 -13.17 -18.71 17.02
C TYR A 91 -13.95 -20.02 17.31
N PRO A 92 -13.26 -21.10 17.72
CA PRO A 92 -13.91 -22.38 18.03
C PRO A 92 -15.02 -22.29 19.09
N ASP A 93 -14.91 -21.34 20.02
CA ASP A 93 -15.89 -21.05 21.08
C ASP A 93 -17.14 -20.26 20.59
N ARG A 94 -17.30 -20.12 19.26
CA ARG A 94 -18.37 -19.35 18.61
C ARG A 94 -18.36 -17.86 18.94
N THR A 95 -17.22 -17.29 19.35
CA THR A 95 -17.03 -15.84 19.44
C THR A 95 -16.53 -15.26 18.11
N PHE A 96 -16.83 -13.99 17.85
CA PHE A 96 -16.25 -13.21 16.76
C PHE A 96 -15.18 -12.23 17.25
N LYS A 97 -15.26 -11.78 18.50
CA LYS A 97 -14.45 -10.75 19.16
C LYS A 97 -14.54 -9.40 18.44
N PRO A 98 -15.74 -8.79 18.35
CA PRO A 98 -15.97 -7.61 17.51
C PRO A 98 -15.10 -6.39 17.89
N ASN A 99 -14.81 -6.22 19.18
CA ASN A 99 -14.05 -5.09 19.71
C ASN A 99 -12.53 -5.32 19.74
N GLN A 100 -12.07 -6.53 19.40
CA GLN A 100 -10.65 -6.82 19.36
C GLN A 100 -10.01 -6.08 18.17
N GLN A 101 -8.90 -5.38 18.43
CA GLN A 101 -8.07 -4.79 17.38
C GLN A 101 -7.48 -5.91 16.51
N ILE A 102 -7.63 -5.80 15.19
CA ILE A 102 -7.23 -6.87 14.28
C ILE A 102 -5.72 -6.82 14.01
N PRO A 103 -4.98 -7.92 14.21
CA PRO A 103 -3.58 -7.98 13.79
C PRO A 103 -3.45 -7.78 12.27
N ARG A 104 -2.42 -7.05 11.85
CA ARG A 104 -2.13 -6.73 10.46
C ARG A 104 -2.09 -7.96 9.57
N VAL A 105 -1.44 -9.04 10.00
CA VAL A 105 -1.41 -10.29 9.23
C VAL A 105 -2.81 -10.83 8.92
N GLN A 106 -3.78 -10.67 9.83
CA GLN A 106 -5.13 -11.20 9.66
C GLN A 106 -5.94 -10.42 8.62
N THR A 107 -5.64 -9.14 8.37
CA THR A 107 -6.35 -8.39 7.32
C THR A 107 -6.03 -8.95 5.93
N PHE A 108 -4.77 -9.34 5.70
CA PHE A 108 -4.33 -9.96 4.46
C PHE A 108 -4.84 -11.39 4.31
N VAL A 109 -4.79 -12.19 5.38
CA VAL A 109 -5.39 -13.53 5.39
C VAL A 109 -6.87 -13.44 5.00
N ALA A 110 -7.61 -12.52 5.61
CA ALA A 110 -9.02 -12.32 5.34
C ALA A 110 -9.29 -11.93 3.88
N MET A 111 -8.53 -10.97 3.35
CA MET A 111 -8.65 -10.53 1.97
C MET A 111 -8.37 -11.68 0.99
N VAL A 112 -7.28 -12.42 1.19
CA VAL A 112 -6.87 -13.55 0.34
C VAL A 112 -7.88 -14.70 0.39
N SER A 113 -8.38 -15.05 1.58
CA SER A 113 -9.40 -16.09 1.74
C SER A 113 -10.71 -15.72 1.05
N GLY A 114 -11.21 -14.49 1.25
CA GLY A 114 -12.45 -14.04 0.62
C GLY A 114 -12.35 -13.92 -0.90
N LEU A 115 -11.18 -13.48 -1.41
CA LEU A 115 -10.92 -13.40 -2.85
C LEU A 115 -10.45 -14.74 -3.46
N LYS A 116 -10.31 -15.78 -2.66
CA LYS A 116 -9.88 -17.13 -3.06
C LYS A 116 -8.55 -17.14 -3.83
N TYR A 117 -7.60 -16.32 -3.38
CA TYR A 117 -6.25 -16.34 -3.95
C TYR A 117 -5.42 -17.47 -3.36
N SER A 118 -4.57 -18.04 -4.21
CA SER A 118 -3.57 -19.05 -3.87
C SER A 118 -2.23 -18.63 -4.47
N PRO A 119 -1.12 -19.00 -3.84
CA PRO A 119 0.20 -18.65 -4.33
C PRO A 119 0.49 -19.47 -5.58
N THR A 120 1.16 -18.86 -6.55
CA THR A 120 1.63 -19.55 -7.76
C THR A 120 3.11 -19.92 -7.68
N LYS A 121 3.85 -19.29 -6.76
CA LYS A 121 5.27 -19.58 -6.48
C LYS A 121 5.41 -20.24 -5.11
N THR A 122 6.61 -20.70 -4.79
CA THR A 122 6.95 -21.19 -3.46
C THR A 122 6.74 -20.08 -2.42
N PRO A 123 5.85 -20.28 -1.43
CA PRO A 123 5.52 -19.22 -0.48
C PRO A 123 6.73 -18.76 0.34
N SER A 124 7.55 -19.69 0.83
CA SER A 124 8.74 -19.37 1.63
C SER A 124 9.78 -18.54 0.88
N GLU A 125 9.97 -18.79 -0.42
CA GLU A 125 10.87 -18.01 -1.28
C GLU A 125 10.34 -16.59 -1.49
N THR A 126 9.04 -16.45 -1.72
CA THR A 126 8.38 -15.14 -1.83
C THR A 126 8.55 -14.33 -0.54
N ILE A 127 8.31 -14.95 0.62
CA ILE A 127 8.48 -14.29 1.92
C ILE A 127 9.94 -13.86 2.12
N LYS A 128 10.90 -14.76 1.93
CA LYS A 128 12.34 -14.46 2.10
C LYS A 128 12.82 -13.36 1.15
N LYS A 129 12.30 -13.30 -0.08
CA LYS A 129 12.70 -12.30 -1.07
C LYS A 129 12.27 -10.89 -0.66
N TYR A 130 11.04 -10.75 -0.16
CA TYR A 130 10.40 -9.44 -0.02
C TYR A 130 10.32 -8.92 1.42
N PHE A 131 10.47 -9.75 2.44
CA PHE A 131 10.29 -9.35 3.84
C PHE A 131 11.49 -9.70 4.71
N ASP A 132 12.08 -8.68 5.35
CA ASP A 132 13.20 -8.82 6.28
C ASP A 132 12.74 -9.42 7.62
N ASP A 133 11.47 -9.21 7.99
CA ASP A 133 10.79 -9.79 9.16
C ASP A 133 9.92 -11.00 8.79
N GLY A 134 10.22 -11.65 7.67
CA GLY A 134 9.44 -12.79 7.18
C GLY A 134 9.34 -13.97 8.15
N LEU A 135 10.31 -14.13 9.06
CA LEU A 135 10.29 -15.16 10.12
C LEU A 135 9.26 -14.89 11.22
N GLU A 136 8.78 -13.66 11.36
CA GLU A 136 7.73 -13.30 12.33
C GLU A 136 6.33 -13.63 11.81
N ILE A 137 6.19 -13.96 10.51
CA ILE A 137 4.89 -14.31 9.91
C ILE A 137 4.46 -15.68 10.43
N PRO A 138 3.30 -15.79 11.08
CA PRO A 138 2.79 -17.07 11.56
C PRO A 138 2.65 -18.09 10.43
N SER A 139 2.97 -19.36 10.71
CA SER A 139 2.94 -20.45 9.71
C SER A 139 1.62 -20.56 8.96
N TYR A 140 0.49 -20.37 9.66
CA TYR A 140 -0.85 -20.42 9.06
C TYR A 140 -1.09 -19.31 8.01
N ALA A 141 -0.32 -18.22 8.05
CA ALA A 141 -0.49 -17.06 7.20
C ALA A 141 0.47 -17.04 6.00
N ILE A 142 1.51 -17.88 5.98
CA ILE A 142 2.57 -17.84 4.96
C ILE A 142 2.00 -17.88 3.54
N ASN A 143 1.11 -18.83 3.25
CA ASN A 143 0.50 -18.96 1.92
C ASN A 143 -0.31 -17.72 1.54
N ALA A 144 -1.03 -17.15 2.51
CA ALA A 144 -1.84 -15.97 2.27
C ALA A 144 -0.97 -14.74 2.00
N ILE A 145 0.08 -14.51 2.79
CA ILE A 145 0.97 -13.36 2.59
C ILE A 145 1.76 -13.48 1.29
N ALA A 146 2.23 -14.68 0.93
CA ALA A 146 2.84 -14.92 -0.37
C ALA A 146 1.87 -14.61 -1.51
N SER A 147 0.63 -15.11 -1.44
CA SER A 147 -0.42 -14.81 -2.43
C SER A 147 -0.72 -13.31 -2.53
N ALA A 148 -0.85 -12.63 -1.39
CA ALA A 148 -1.10 -11.20 -1.34
C ALA A 148 0.04 -10.39 -1.98
N THR A 149 1.28 -10.85 -1.79
CA THR A 149 2.48 -10.23 -2.37
C THR A 149 2.52 -10.41 -3.88
N GLU A 150 2.29 -11.63 -4.37
CA GLU A 150 2.20 -11.93 -5.81
C GLU A 150 1.07 -11.15 -6.52
N ARG A 151 0.02 -10.80 -5.77
CA ARG A 151 -1.13 -10.02 -6.27
C ARG A 151 -0.97 -8.51 -6.04
N TYR A 152 0.18 -8.05 -5.55
CA TYR A 152 0.47 -6.65 -5.26
C TYR A 152 -0.55 -6.00 -4.31
N LEU A 153 -1.05 -6.77 -3.34
CA LEU A 153 -1.98 -6.30 -2.30
C LEU A 153 -1.24 -5.73 -1.08
N VAL A 154 -0.04 -6.23 -0.79
CA VAL A 154 0.77 -5.80 0.34
C VAL A 154 1.26 -4.38 0.12
N VAL A 155 1.05 -3.52 1.12
CA VAL A 155 1.52 -2.14 1.15
C VAL A 155 2.24 -1.90 2.46
N ASN A 156 3.55 -1.68 2.41
CA ASN A 156 4.43 -1.55 3.57
C ASN A 156 5.01 -0.13 3.60
N TYR A 157 4.69 0.58 4.68
CA TYR A 157 5.16 1.94 4.94
C TYR A 157 5.80 1.99 6.34
N PRO A 158 6.90 2.74 6.53
CA PRO A 158 7.70 3.42 5.50
C PRO A 158 8.69 2.49 4.80
N ASN A 159 9.03 1.35 5.41
CA ASN A 159 9.97 0.39 4.85
C ASN A 159 9.23 -0.70 4.07
N VAL A 160 9.38 -0.70 2.74
CA VAL A 160 8.71 -1.67 1.86
C VAL A 160 9.05 -3.13 2.19
N ARG A 161 10.21 -3.39 2.80
CA ARG A 161 10.68 -4.74 3.17
C ARG A 161 10.26 -5.19 4.58
N ARG A 162 9.49 -4.40 5.34
CA ARG A 162 9.00 -4.79 6.69
C ARG A 162 7.49 -4.96 6.70
N PHE A 163 7.02 -6.17 6.98
CA PHE A 163 5.60 -6.54 6.98
C PHE A 163 4.90 -6.26 8.32
N ASN A 164 5.60 -6.33 9.45
CA ASN A 164 5.08 -6.14 10.82
C ASN A 164 3.83 -6.99 11.15
N PRO A 165 3.91 -8.34 11.08
CA PRO A 165 2.74 -9.22 11.13
C PRO A 165 1.94 -9.15 12.44
N ASN A 166 2.62 -8.86 13.55
CA ASN A 166 2.07 -8.94 14.90
C ASN A 166 1.55 -7.59 15.45
N GLN A 167 1.67 -6.51 14.69
CA GLN A 167 1.10 -5.21 15.06
C GLN A 167 -0.39 -5.16 14.69
N ASN A 168 -1.15 -4.29 15.37
CA ASN A 168 -2.55 -4.05 14.99
C ASN A 168 -2.61 -3.21 13.72
N ALA A 169 -3.50 -3.59 12.79
CA ALA A 169 -3.68 -2.88 11.54
C ALA A 169 -4.27 -1.48 11.81
N THR A 170 -3.72 -0.46 11.14
CA THR A 170 -4.27 0.89 11.19
C THR A 170 -5.35 1.12 10.13
N ARG A 171 -6.16 2.17 10.31
CA ARG A 171 -7.19 2.56 9.34
C ARG A 171 -6.61 2.91 7.97
N GLY A 172 -5.43 3.54 7.93
CA GLY A 172 -4.71 3.87 6.70
C GLY A 172 -4.17 2.64 5.98
N GLU A 173 -3.66 1.65 6.72
CA GLU A 173 -3.21 0.39 6.14
C GLU A 173 -4.38 -0.42 5.55
N VAL A 174 -5.49 -0.50 6.28
CA VAL A 174 -6.71 -1.16 5.79
C VAL A 174 -7.27 -0.46 4.56
N ALA A 175 -7.27 0.89 4.54
CA ALA A 175 -7.64 1.66 3.36
C ALA A 175 -6.75 1.32 2.15
N ALA A 176 -5.42 1.32 2.33
CA ALA A 176 -4.49 0.97 1.27
C ALA A 176 -4.72 -0.46 0.74
N LEU A 177 -4.91 -1.44 1.63
CA LEU A 177 -5.26 -2.81 1.25
C LEU A 177 -6.54 -2.88 0.40
N ILE A 178 -7.59 -2.16 0.79
CA ILE A 178 -8.85 -2.09 0.02
C ILE A 178 -8.62 -1.42 -1.33
N CYS A 179 -7.87 -0.32 -1.40
CA CYS A 179 -7.52 0.32 -2.67
C CYS A 179 -6.81 -0.66 -3.60
N ARG A 180 -5.82 -1.41 -3.10
CA ARG A 180 -5.11 -2.43 -3.89
C ARG A 180 -6.04 -3.52 -4.39
N ALA A 181 -6.89 -4.06 -3.51
CA ALA A 181 -7.82 -5.13 -3.86
C ALA A 181 -8.86 -4.69 -4.90
N LEU A 182 -9.33 -3.44 -4.83
CA LEU A 182 -10.30 -2.86 -5.77
C LEU A 182 -9.66 -2.16 -6.98
N LYS A 183 -8.33 -2.18 -7.09
CA LYS A 183 -7.55 -1.47 -8.12
C LYS A 183 -7.87 0.03 -8.19
N ILE A 184 -8.09 0.65 -7.03
CA ILE A 184 -8.27 2.10 -6.88
C ILE A 184 -6.89 2.75 -6.74
N SER A 185 -6.67 3.86 -7.45
CA SER A 185 -5.43 4.63 -7.40
C SER A 185 -5.22 5.33 -6.04
N GLY A 186 -4.01 5.88 -5.82
CA GLY A 186 -3.68 6.64 -4.61
C GLY A 186 -2.88 5.88 -3.55
N VAL A 187 -2.44 4.66 -3.85
CA VAL A 187 -1.39 3.98 -3.07
C VAL A 187 -0.04 4.22 -3.78
N PRO A 188 0.96 4.83 -3.12
CA PRO A 188 2.28 5.03 -3.72
C PRO A 188 2.96 3.69 -4.03
N LEU A 189 3.40 3.51 -5.28
CA LEU A 189 3.91 2.22 -5.77
C LEU A 189 5.20 1.78 -5.07
N GLN A 190 6.00 2.73 -4.57
CA GLN A 190 7.20 2.49 -3.78
C GLN A 190 6.98 1.71 -2.48
N TYR A 191 5.74 1.68 -1.98
CA TYR A 191 5.37 0.93 -0.78
C TYR A 191 4.86 -0.47 -1.10
N ILE A 192 4.93 -0.93 -2.35
CA ILE A 192 4.40 -2.23 -2.78
C ILE A 192 5.57 -3.19 -3.06
N PRO A 193 5.75 -4.25 -2.25
CA PRO A 193 6.81 -5.21 -2.46
C PRO A 193 6.69 -5.91 -3.82
N GLY A 194 7.81 -6.04 -4.53
CA GLY A 194 7.88 -6.71 -5.83
C GLY A 194 7.29 -5.92 -6.99
N MET A 195 6.79 -4.71 -6.77
CA MET A 195 6.42 -3.80 -7.84
C MET A 195 7.66 -3.10 -8.36
N GLU A 196 8.02 -3.38 -9.60
CA GLU A 196 8.93 -2.53 -10.35
C GLU A 196 8.13 -1.32 -10.82
N PHE A 197 8.55 -0.12 -10.43
CA PHE A 197 7.96 1.11 -10.92
C PHE A 197 9.08 2.00 -11.43
N ILE A 198 8.89 2.50 -12.64
CA ILE A 198 9.79 3.44 -13.28
C ILE A 198 9.39 4.83 -12.77
N VAL A 199 10.22 5.42 -11.91
CA VAL A 199 10.01 6.79 -11.41
C VAL A 199 10.25 7.81 -12.51
N ILE A 200 11.24 7.54 -13.36
CA ILE A 200 11.67 8.41 -14.45
C ILE A 200 11.58 7.58 -15.71
N GLY A 201 10.56 7.85 -16.53
CA GLY A 201 10.42 7.21 -17.83
C GLY A 201 11.66 7.42 -18.69
N ALA A 202 11.93 6.50 -19.61
CA ALA A 202 12.97 6.67 -20.60
C ALA A 202 12.64 7.90 -21.47
N GLN A 203 13.26 9.04 -21.15
CA GLN A 203 13.01 10.34 -21.79
C GLN A 203 14.31 11.11 -22.10
N PHE A 204 15.45 10.58 -21.67
CA PHE A 204 16.78 11.14 -21.91
C PHE A 204 17.55 10.19 -22.82
N GLU A 205 18.43 10.74 -23.65
CA GLU A 205 19.26 9.94 -24.58
C GLU A 205 20.26 9.09 -23.81
N GLU A 206 20.84 9.69 -22.76
CA GLU A 206 21.75 9.03 -21.81
C GLU A 206 21.44 9.55 -20.40
N ALA A 207 21.58 8.68 -19.40
CA ALA A 207 21.41 9.00 -17.99
C ALA A 207 22.27 8.08 -17.14
N ASP A 208 22.90 8.63 -16.10
CA ASP A 208 23.70 7.86 -15.14
C ASP A 208 23.00 7.68 -13.78
N ALA A 209 23.61 6.87 -12.91
CA ALA A 209 23.15 6.67 -11.55
C ALA A 209 23.12 7.98 -10.74
N PHE A 210 22.21 8.05 -9.76
CA PHE A 210 22.15 9.18 -8.84
C PHE A 210 23.37 9.20 -7.91
N ALA A 211 24.04 10.35 -7.83
CA ALA A 211 25.05 10.67 -6.82
C ALA A 211 24.63 11.96 -6.10
N GLU A 212 24.65 11.95 -4.77
CA GLU A 212 24.25 13.08 -3.92
C GLU A 212 22.86 13.67 -4.24
N GLY A 213 21.96 12.84 -4.77
CA GLY A 213 20.60 13.23 -5.11
C GLY A 213 20.38 13.80 -6.51
N MET A 214 21.43 13.87 -7.34
CA MET A 214 21.35 14.27 -8.74
C MET A 214 21.89 13.18 -9.68
N ALA A 215 21.36 13.13 -10.89
CA ALA A 215 21.90 12.30 -11.98
C ALA A 215 22.19 13.19 -13.19
N ARG A 216 23.33 12.97 -13.85
CA ARG A 216 23.60 13.64 -15.14
C ARG A 216 22.75 12.99 -16.23
N VAL A 217 22.17 13.82 -17.09
CA VAL A 217 21.36 13.37 -18.22
C VAL A 217 21.74 14.14 -19.48
N LYS A 218 21.61 13.48 -20.62
CA LYS A 218 21.90 14.04 -21.94
C LYS A 218 20.61 14.35 -22.70
N ILE A 219 20.53 15.56 -23.24
CA ILE A 219 19.45 16.02 -24.12
C ILE A 219 20.10 16.69 -25.33
N GLY A 220 19.96 16.08 -26.51
CA GLY A 220 20.80 16.39 -27.66
C GLY A 220 22.28 16.23 -27.32
N GLU A 221 23.09 17.19 -27.75
CA GLU A 221 24.55 17.12 -27.53
C GLU A 221 25.02 17.63 -26.17
N LYS A 222 24.11 17.96 -25.24
CA LYS A 222 24.46 18.61 -23.97
C LYS A 222 24.03 17.79 -22.75
N TRP A 223 24.88 17.84 -21.73
CA TRP A 223 24.62 17.31 -20.41
C TRP A 223 24.01 18.38 -19.49
N GLY A 224 23.05 17.94 -18.69
CA GLY A 224 22.46 18.64 -17.55
C GLY A 224 22.28 17.69 -16.37
N TYR A 225 21.51 18.10 -15.36
CA TYR A 225 21.28 17.30 -14.16
C TYR A 225 19.81 17.28 -13.78
N ILE A 226 19.32 16.11 -13.34
CA ILE A 226 17.97 15.91 -12.81
C ILE A 226 18.01 15.53 -11.33
N ASP A 227 16.90 15.76 -10.63
CA ASP A 227 16.65 15.21 -9.30
C ASP A 227 16.04 13.80 -9.36
N LYS A 228 15.80 13.19 -8.19
CA LYS A 228 15.19 11.85 -8.06
C LYS A 228 13.77 11.73 -8.60
N THR A 229 13.13 12.85 -8.94
CA THR A 229 11.80 12.89 -9.58
C THR A 229 11.88 12.95 -11.10
N GLY A 230 13.09 13.12 -11.66
CA GLY A 230 13.32 13.30 -13.09
C GLY A 230 13.24 14.75 -13.55
N LYS A 231 13.05 15.71 -12.63
CA LYS A 231 13.00 17.13 -12.97
C LYS A 231 14.42 17.66 -13.18
N LEU A 232 14.62 18.41 -14.26
CA LEU A 232 15.87 19.15 -14.49
C LEU A 232 16.12 20.16 -13.37
N VAL A 233 17.23 19.98 -12.67
CA VAL A 233 17.77 20.92 -11.67
C VAL A 233 18.78 21.85 -12.35
N ILE A 234 19.58 21.33 -13.27
CA ILE A 234 20.51 22.09 -14.10
C ILE A 234 20.20 21.79 -15.56
N ALA A 235 19.83 22.82 -16.31
CA ALA A 235 19.50 22.66 -17.73
C ALA A 235 20.71 22.14 -18.54
N PRO A 236 20.48 21.35 -19.60
CA PRO A 236 21.55 20.86 -20.46
C PRO A 236 22.34 22.01 -21.08
N GLN A 237 23.62 22.10 -20.74
CA GLN A 237 24.51 23.18 -21.22
C GLN A 237 25.98 22.78 -21.27
N PHE A 238 26.34 21.60 -20.78
CA PHE A 238 27.73 21.14 -20.73
C PHE A 238 28.01 20.15 -21.86
N ASP A 239 29.22 20.18 -22.40
CA ASP A 239 29.66 19.18 -23.39
C ASP A 239 30.01 17.85 -22.72
N GLU A 240 30.55 17.93 -21.50
CA GLU A 240 30.79 16.79 -20.60
C GLU A 240 30.45 17.23 -19.18
N ALA A 241 29.99 16.30 -18.35
CA ALA A 241 29.63 16.55 -16.96
C ALA A 241 29.86 15.28 -16.15
N ASP A 242 30.48 15.33 -14.97
CA ASP A 242 30.68 14.17 -14.10
C ASP A 242 29.55 14.02 -13.05
N ALA A 243 29.55 12.91 -12.31
CA ALA A 243 28.67 12.73 -11.17
C ALA A 243 29.02 13.71 -10.02
N PHE A 244 28.03 14.08 -9.21
CA PHE A 244 28.26 14.91 -8.02
C PHE A 244 29.03 14.14 -6.95
N SER A 245 30.00 14.81 -6.32
CA SER A 245 30.76 14.36 -5.17
C SER A 245 31.19 15.58 -4.35
N ASP A 246 31.03 15.52 -3.03
CA ASP A 246 31.33 16.61 -2.09
C ASP A 246 30.61 17.93 -2.45
N GLY A 247 29.38 17.83 -2.96
CA GLY A 247 28.54 18.97 -3.33
C GLY A 247 28.94 19.67 -4.63
N VAL A 248 29.91 19.12 -5.38
CA VAL A 248 30.38 19.68 -6.66
C VAL A 248 30.44 18.62 -7.75
N ALA A 249 30.48 19.06 -9.02
CA ALA A 249 30.70 18.20 -10.16
C ALA A 249 31.59 18.91 -11.19
N LEU A 250 32.51 18.16 -11.81
CA LEU A 250 33.32 18.67 -12.90
C LEU A 250 32.50 18.73 -14.19
N VAL A 251 32.63 19.83 -14.92
CA VAL A 251 31.96 20.04 -16.20
C VAL A 251 32.94 20.61 -17.22
N ARG A 252 32.74 20.28 -18.50
CA ARG A 252 33.50 20.84 -19.60
C ARG A 252 32.56 21.57 -20.56
N GLN A 253 33.01 22.73 -21.04
CA GLN A 253 32.39 23.46 -22.14
C GLN A 253 33.46 23.78 -23.19
N TYR A 254 33.27 23.29 -24.41
CA TYR A 254 34.13 23.62 -25.53
C TYR A 254 33.76 25.02 -26.03
N LYS A 255 34.72 25.94 -25.98
CA LYS A 255 34.56 27.25 -26.64
C LYS A 255 34.66 27.04 -28.14
N VAL A 256 33.58 27.34 -28.87
CA VAL A 256 33.65 27.50 -30.32
C VAL A 256 34.59 28.67 -30.60
N LYS A 257 35.74 28.41 -31.24
CA LYS A 257 36.58 29.49 -31.77
C LYS A 257 35.72 30.24 -32.79
N ARG A 258 35.43 31.51 -32.53
CA ARG A 258 34.90 32.41 -33.55
C ARG A 258 36.05 32.67 -34.53
N GLU A 259 35.85 32.30 -35.78
CA GLU A 259 36.71 32.68 -36.91
C GLU A 259 36.65 34.19 -37.16
#